data_AF-A0A843E841-F1
#
_entry.id   AF-A0A843E841-F1
#
_cell.length_a   1.000
_cell.length_b   1.000
_cell.length_c   1.000
_cell.angle_alpha   90.00
_cell.angle_beta   90.00
_cell.angle_gamma   90.00
#
_symmetry.space_group_name_H-M   'P 1'
#
loop_
_entity.id
_entity.type
_entity.pdbx_description
1 polymer ?
#
loop_
_entity_poly.entity_id
_entity_poly.type
_entity_poly.pdbx_seq_one_letter_code
_entity_poly.pdbx_strand_id
1 'polypeptide(L)'
;MRVLGVTHKYFPVGKTDYSPSDETDQIFAGFVVFTDPVKKTAKKAIEDLAEYGIKVKVLTGDNEYVSRFVCDQIGINCKVCEKDVSSVE
;
A
#
# COMPACT_ATOMS: atom_id res chain seq x y z
N MET A 1 1.71 0.01 -3.60
CA MET A 1 1.65 -1.18 -4.47
C MET A 1 0.91 -2.25 -3.70
N ARG A 2 -0.18 -2.77 -4.27
CA ARG A 2 -0.99 -3.83 -3.65
C ARG A 2 -0.78 -5.12 -4.42
N VAL A 3 -0.44 -6.20 -3.74
CA VAL A 3 -0.15 -7.50 -4.37
C VAL A 3 -1.17 -8.52 -3.86
N LEU A 4 -1.78 -9.26 -4.78
CA LEU A 4 -2.65 -10.39 -4.47
C LEU A 4 -1.99 -11.68 -4.97
N GLY A 5 -1.84 -12.66 -4.08
CA GLY A 5 -1.54 -14.03 -4.48
C GLY A 5 -2.80 -14.69 -5.01
N VAL A 6 -2.74 -15.27 -6.20
CA VAL A 6 -3.86 -15.96 -6.83
C VAL A 6 -3.61 -17.46 -6.79
N THR A 7 -4.60 -18.17 -6.26
CA THR A 7 -4.59 -19.61 -6.08
C THR A 7 -5.90 -20.18 -6.59
N HIS A 8 -5.90 -21.45 -6.99
CA HIS A 8 -7.13 -22.16 -7.36
C HIS A 8 -7.10 -23.61 -6.88
N LYS A 9 -8.29 -24.18 -6.66
CA LYS A 9 -8.47 -25.58 -6.26
C LYS A 9 -9.70 -26.13 -6.99
N TYR A 10 -9.56 -27.33 -7.54
CA TYR A 10 -10.67 -28.02 -8.18
C TYR A 10 -11.48 -28.78 -7.12
N PHE A 11 -12.80 -28.59 -7.14
CA PHE A 11 -13.73 -29.30 -6.28
C PHE A 11 -14.58 -30.29 -7.09
N PRO A 12 -15.03 -31.40 -6.49
CA PRO A 12 -15.95 -32.32 -7.14
C PRO A 12 -17.27 -31.63 -7.50
N VAL A 13 -17.86 -32.07 -8.62
CA VAL A 13 -19.13 -31.53 -9.12
C VAL A 13 -20.22 -31.75 -8.08
N GLY A 14 -20.92 -30.68 -7.69
CA GLY A 14 -22.01 -30.72 -6.72
C GLY A 14 -21.69 -30.23 -5.31
N LYS A 15 -20.45 -29.78 -5.04
CA LYS A 15 -20.15 -29.05 -3.80
C LYS A 15 -20.82 -27.66 -3.82
N THR A 16 -21.69 -27.40 -2.85
CA THR A 16 -22.45 -26.15 -2.73
C THR A 16 -21.98 -25.24 -1.60
N ASP A 17 -21.31 -25.79 -0.59
CA ASP A 17 -20.87 -25.06 0.60
C ASP A 17 -19.35 -24.94 0.66
N TYR A 18 -18.86 -23.73 0.90
CA TYR A 18 -17.43 -23.40 1.00
C TYR A 18 -17.11 -22.80 2.35
N SER A 19 -15.95 -23.15 2.90
CA SER A 19 -15.49 -22.72 4.22
C SER A 19 -14.01 -22.30 4.18
N PRO A 20 -13.53 -21.50 5.15
CA PRO A 20 -12.11 -21.14 5.23
C PRO A 20 -11.17 -22.37 5.33
N SER A 21 -11.64 -23.50 5.87
CA SER A 21 -10.86 -24.75 5.89
C SER A 21 -10.61 -25.35 4.50
N ASP A 22 -11.43 -24.98 3.50
CA ASP A 22 -11.24 -25.37 2.11
C ASP A 22 -10.09 -24.61 1.42
N GLU A 23 -9.59 -23.54 2.03
CA GLU A 23 -8.49 -22.68 1.55
C GLU A 23 -7.09 -23.29 1.81
N THR A 24 -6.99 -24.61 1.74
CA THR A 24 -5.76 -25.39 1.95
C THR A 24 -5.41 -26.19 0.69
N ASP A 25 -4.14 -26.55 0.50
CA ASP A 25 -3.65 -27.35 -0.64
C ASP A 25 -4.10 -26.83 -2.02
N GLN A 26 -4.05 -25.51 -2.20
CA GLN A 26 -4.40 -24.86 -3.47
C GLN A 26 -3.20 -24.81 -4.42
N ILE A 27 -3.48 -24.78 -5.72
CA ILE A 27 -2.46 -24.60 -6.76
C ILE A 27 -2.19 -23.10 -6.90
N PHE A 28 -0.94 -22.69 -6.68
CA PHE A 28 -0.51 -21.31 -6.84
C PHE A 28 -0.39 -20.94 -8.32
N ALA A 29 -1.21 -20.00 -8.78
CA ALA A 29 -1.21 -19.53 -10.17
C ALA A 29 -0.22 -18.38 -10.40
N GLY A 30 -0.02 -17.52 -9.40
CA GLY A 30 0.88 -16.38 -9.49
C GLY A 30 0.44 -15.17 -8.69
N PHE A 31 0.95 -14.00 -9.06
CA PHE A 31 0.63 -12.73 -8.41
C PHE A 31 -0.09 -11.78 -9.36
N VAL A 32 -1.02 -11.00 -8.83
CA VAL A 32 -1.58 -9.81 -9.48
C VAL A 32 -1.13 -8.59 -8.71
N VAL A 33 -0.54 -7.63 -9.44
CA VAL A 33 0.03 -6.41 -8.85
C VAL A 33 -0.79 -5.20 -9.30
N PHE A 34 -1.30 -4.46 -8.32
CA PHE A 34 -1.93 -3.16 -8.53
C PHE A 34 -0.94 -2.06 -8.13
N THR A 35 -0.65 -1.20 -9.09
CA THR A 35 0.19 -0.02 -8.87
C THR A 35 -0.71 1.20 -8.75
N ASP A 36 -0.56 1.97 -7.67
CA ASP A 36 -1.06 3.34 -7.60
C ASP A 36 0.11 4.26 -7.98
N PRO A 37 0.16 4.73 -9.24
CA PRO A 37 1.27 5.55 -9.70
C PRO A 37 1.19 6.93 -9.05
N VAL A 38 2.31 7.35 -8.49
CA VAL A 38 2.44 8.70 -7.94
C VAL A 38 2.17 9.72 -9.05
N LYS A 39 1.41 10.77 -8.73
CA LYS A 39 1.16 11.87 -9.68
C LYS A 39 2.50 12.47 -10.10
N LYS A 40 2.70 12.64 -11.41
CA LYS A 40 3.94 13.21 -11.99
C LYS A 40 4.27 14.59 -11.43
N THR A 41 3.26 15.36 -11.04
CA THR A 41 3.40 16.71 -10.46
C THR A 41 3.64 16.72 -8.95
N ALA A 42 3.53 15.57 -8.26
CA ALA A 42 3.60 15.51 -6.81
C ALA A 42 4.94 16.03 -6.29
N LYS A 43 6.06 15.56 -6.87
CA LYS A 43 7.40 16.00 -6.46
C LYS A 43 7.56 17.52 -6.51
N LYS A 44 7.19 18.13 -7.64
CA LYS A 44 7.25 19.59 -7.81
C LYS A 44 6.39 20.32 -6.78
N ALA A 45 5.17 19.85 -6.54
CA ALA A 45 4.29 20.48 -5.55
C ALA A 45 4.88 20.42 -4.12
N ILE A 46 5.56 19.32 -3.76
CA ILE A 46 6.25 19.20 -2.48
C ILE A 46 7.44 20.15 -2.39
N GLU A 47 8.21 20.29 -3.46
CA GLU A 47 9.33 21.25 -3.55
C GLU A 47 8.82 22.70 -3.38
N ASP A 48 7.78 23.09 -4.13
CA ASP A 48 7.17 24.42 -4.02
C ASP A 48 6.67 24.70 -2.58
N LEU A 49 6.01 23.72 -1.95
CA LEU A 49 5.55 23.85 -0.55
C LEU A 49 6.72 24.01 0.43
N ALA A 50 7.82 23.31 0.21
CA ALA A 50 9.03 23.42 1.03
C ALA A 50 9.68 24.80 0.88
N GLU A 51 9.70 25.39 -0.32
CA GLU A 51 10.18 26.76 -0.56
C GLU A 51 9.34 27.81 0.20
N TYR A 52 8.04 27.56 0.33
CA TYR A 52 7.15 28.39 1.15
C TYR A 52 7.28 28.14 2.67
N GLY A 53 8.18 27.25 3.11
CA GLY A 53 8.36 26.89 4.52
C GLY A 53 7.24 26.03 5.10
N ILE A 54 6.42 25.40 4.25
CA ILE A 54 5.29 24.57 4.68
C ILE A 54 5.77 23.13 4.90
N LYS A 55 5.55 22.61 6.11
CA LYS A 55 5.88 21.22 6.45
C LYS A 55 4.78 20.26 5.98
N VAL A 56 5.14 19.33 5.10
CA VAL A 56 4.22 18.30 4.60
C VAL A 56 4.29 17.03 5.47
N LYS A 57 3.13 16.45 5.76
CA LYS A 57 2.98 15.13 6.40
C LYS A 57 2.18 14.20 5.49
N VAL A 58 2.58 12.93 5.43
CA VAL A 58 1.89 11.89 4.65
C VAL A 58 1.04 11.05 5.59
N LEU A 59 -0.26 10.97 5.32
CA LEU A 59 -1.19 10.09 6.03
C LEU A 59 -1.67 9.01 5.04
N THR A 60 -1.36 7.75 5.32
CA THR A 60 -1.78 6.62 4.49
C THR A 60 -2.07 5.40 5.36
N GLY A 61 -2.99 4.55 4.88
CA GLY A 61 -3.28 3.24 5.47
C GLY A 61 -2.47 2.10 4.83
N ASP A 62 -1.57 2.42 3.90
CA ASP A 62 -0.66 1.44 3.31
C ASP A 62 0.39 0.95 4.33
N ASN A 63 1.01 -0.18 3.99
CA ASN A 63 2.15 -0.71 4.73
C ASN A 63 3.38 0.23 4.63
N GLU A 64 4.18 0.28 5.70
CA GLU A 64 5.42 1.07 5.81
C GLU A 64 6.36 0.99 4.60
N TYR A 65 6.52 -0.19 3.98
CA TYR A 65 7.43 -0.37 2.84
C TYR A 65 6.91 0.37 1.61
N VAL A 66 5.59 0.31 1.38
CA VAL A 66 4.93 0.98 0.27
C VAL A 66 4.97 2.49 0.48
N SER A 67 4.66 2.95 1.70
CA SER A 67 4.67 4.37 2.03
C SER A 67 6.06 4.98 1.88
N ARG A 68 7.10 4.30 2.37
CA ARG A 68 8.49 4.77 2.22
C ARG A 68 8.91 4.86 0.76
N PHE A 69 8.58 3.84 -0.04
CA PHE A 69 8.86 3.85 -1.47
C PHE A 69 8.21 5.04 -2.18
N VAL A 70 6.94 5.34 -1.87
CA VAL A 70 6.25 6.51 -2.43
C VAL A 70 6.88 7.82 -1.95
N CYS A 71 7.21 7.93 -0.67
CA CYS A 71 7.86 9.10 -0.09
C CYS A 71 9.22 9.40 -0.74
N ASP A 72 10.04 8.38 -0.98
CA ASP A 72 11.33 8.51 -1.66
C ASP A 72 11.17 9.02 -3.09
N GLN A 73 10.11 8.59 -3.80
CA GLN A 73 9.81 9.08 -5.15
C GLN A 73 9.42 10.55 -5.20
N ILE A 74 8.76 11.07 -4.16
CA ILE A 74 8.34 12.48 -4.07
C ILE A 74 9.32 13.37 -3.29
N GLY A 75 10.46 12.81 -2.84
CA GLY A 75 11.51 13.57 -2.14
C GLY A 75 11.20 13.91 -0.69
N ILE A 76 10.28 13.20 -0.03
CA ILE A 76 9.97 13.41 1.39
C ILE A 76 10.71 12.36 2.22
N ASN A 77 11.50 12.81 3.21
CA ASN A 77 12.09 11.90 4.18
C ASN A 77 11.02 11.49 5.22
N CYS A 78 10.32 10.39 4.95
CA CYS A 78 9.26 9.87 5.80
C CYS A 78 9.83 9.01 6.93
N LYS A 79 9.80 9.54 8.16
CA LYS A 79 9.93 8.73 9.39
C LYS A 79 8.55 8.24 9.81
N VAL A 80 8.44 6.97 10.19
CA VAL A 80 7.20 6.43 10.77
C VAL A 80 7.00 7.10 12.13
N CYS A 81 5.94 7.88 12.27
CA CYS A 81 5.54 8.45 13.56
C CYS A 81 4.69 7.40 14.30
N GLU A 82 5.33 6.60 15.15
CA GLU A 82 4.61 5.82 16.15
C GLU A 82 4.06 6.78 17.20
N LYS A 83 2.83 7.26 16.99
CA LYS A 83 2.05 8.10 17.92
C LYS A 83 2.68 9.45 18.34
N ASP A 84 2.97 10.32 17.38
CA ASP A 84 3.05 11.77 17.64
C ASP A 84 1.72 12.46 17.29
N VAL A 85 0.65 12.07 17.98
CA VAL A 85 -0.62 12.85 18.07
C VAL A 85 -0.65 13.54 19.43
N SER A 86 0.43 14.21 19.81
CA SER A 86 0.52 14.97 21.07
C SER A 86 0.95 16.42 20.86
N SER A 87 0.87 16.96 19.64
CA SER A 87 1.15 18.39 19.38
C SER A 87 0.43 18.91 18.15
N VAL A 88 -0.90 18.75 18.12
CA VAL A 88 -1.75 19.73 17.43
C VAL A 88 -2.36 20.58 18.53
N GLU A 89 -1.56 21.51 19.06
CA GLU A 89 -2.06 22.77 19.63
C GLU A 89 -1.93 23.84 18.54
#